data_AF-A0A4Y7L2F8-F1
#
_entry.id   AF-A0A4Y7L2F8-F1
#
_cell.length_a   1.000
_cell.length_b   1.000
_cell.length_c   1.000
_cell.angle_alpha   90.00
_cell.angle_beta   90.00
_cell.angle_gamma   90.00
#
_symmetry.space_group_name_H-M   'P 1'
#
loop_
_entity.id
_entity.type
_entity.pdbx_description
1 polymer ?
#
loop_
_entity_poly.entity_id
_entity_poly.type
_entity_poly.pdbx_seq_one_letter_code
_entity_poly.pdbx_strand_id
1 'polypeptide(L)'
;MWIRCLRSTISQVKNSKEDLVITLLDSYGFTKPLISKIITKYPPILSSDPHKTLKPNIDFFISKGLSGLELAKFISSNPNLLKRNLQNHIIPPFNTLKNILQSDKNVITTLKRQSSVFFNNNLGI
;
A
#
# COMPACT_ATOMS: atom_id res chain seq x y z
N MET A 1 27.99 -35.01 -3.60
CA MET A 1 26.57 -35.17 -3.21
C MET A 1 25.96 -33.96 -2.46
N TRP A 2 26.56 -32.77 -2.41
CA TRP A 2 26.03 -31.65 -1.60
C TRP A 2 25.38 -30.51 -2.42
N ILE A 3 25.63 -30.44 -3.73
CA ILE A 3 25.13 -29.36 -4.59
C ILE A 3 23.68 -29.61 -5.07
N ARG A 4 23.20 -30.86 -5.03
CA ARG A 4 21.82 -31.23 -5.42
C ARG A 4 20.76 -30.83 -4.39
N CYS A 5 21.09 -30.80 -3.10
CA CYS A 5 20.17 -30.27 -2.07
C CYS A 5 20.08 -28.75 -2.09
N LEU A 6 21.19 -28.03 -2.26
CA LEU A 6 21.15 -26.56 -2.29
C LEU A 6 20.29 -26.04 -3.46
N ARG A 7 20.39 -26.69 -4.63
CA ARG A 7 19.55 -26.38 -5.80
C ARG A 7 18.08 -26.76 -5.58
N SER A 8 17.78 -27.81 -4.81
CA SER A 8 16.40 -28.15 -4.43
C SER A 8 15.80 -27.20 -3.40
N THR A 9 16.61 -26.58 -2.53
CA THR A 9 16.16 -25.53 -1.60
C THR A 9 15.96 -24.18 -2.30
N ILE A 10 16.81 -23.84 -3.28
CA ILE A 10 16.63 -22.66 -4.15
C ILE A 10 15.40 -22.84 -5.07
N SER A 11 15.01 -24.09 -5.37
CA SER A 11 13.82 -24.44 -6.16
C SER A 11 12.48 -24.25 -5.42
N GLN A 12 12.48 -23.84 -4.13
CA GLN A 12 11.30 -23.20 -3.53
C GLN A 12 11.32 -21.72 -3.90
N VAL A 13 11.31 -21.45 -5.20
CA VAL A 13 11.28 -20.09 -5.74
C VAL A 13 10.01 -19.42 -5.19
N LYS A 14 10.20 -18.48 -4.24
CA LYS A 14 9.25 -17.46 -3.82
C LYS A 14 8.67 -16.77 -5.06
N ASN A 15 7.60 -17.33 -5.61
CA ASN A 15 6.90 -16.79 -6.78
C ASN A 15 5.40 -16.81 -6.56
N SER A 16 4.96 -17.04 -5.32
CA SER A 16 3.57 -16.80 -4.95
C SER A 16 3.31 -15.30 -5.04
N LYS A 17 2.09 -14.94 -5.45
CA LYS A 17 1.67 -13.53 -5.48
C LYS A 17 1.81 -12.88 -4.10
N GLU A 18 1.56 -13.66 -3.05
CA GLU A 18 1.78 -13.33 -1.65
C GLU A 18 3.22 -12.92 -1.35
N ASP A 19 4.20 -13.73 -1.77
CA ASP A 19 5.63 -13.44 -1.55
C ASP A 19 6.06 -12.15 -2.25
N LEU A 20 5.52 -11.89 -3.46
CA LEU A 20 5.81 -10.65 -4.20
C LEU A 20 5.22 -9.43 -3.49
N VAL A 21 4.00 -9.54 -2.96
CA VAL A 21 3.36 -8.47 -2.17
C VAL A 21 4.15 -8.20 -0.89
N ILE A 22 4.55 -9.24 -0.16
CA ILE A 22 5.34 -9.10 1.08
C ILE A 22 6.71 -8.49 0.78
N THR A 23 7.40 -8.97 -0.26
CA THR A 23 8.71 -8.46 -0.68
C THR A 23 8.61 -6.99 -1.11
N LEU A 24 7.54 -6.61 -1.81
CA LEU A 24 7.29 -5.22 -2.17
C LEU A 24 7.12 -4.35 -0.92
N LEU A 25 6.26 -4.75 0.02
CA LEU A 25 6.04 -3.97 1.25
C LEU A 25 7.33 -3.83 2.08
N ASP A 26 8.12 -4.89 2.18
CA ASP A 26 9.43 -4.88 2.84
C ASP A 26 10.39 -3.90 2.16
N SER A 27 10.39 -3.83 0.82
CA SER A 27 11.21 -2.87 0.06
C SER A 27 10.86 -1.40 0.32
N TYR A 28 9.62 -1.12 0.77
CA TYR A 28 9.19 0.21 1.21
C TYR A 28 9.44 0.47 2.71
N GLY A 29 10.11 -0.45 3.42
CA GLY A 29 10.45 -0.32 4.83
C GLY A 29 9.33 -0.71 5.80
N PHE A 30 8.32 -1.47 5.36
CA PHE A 30 7.27 -1.97 6.24
C PHE A 30 7.83 -3.12 7.08
N THR A 31 7.78 -3.01 8.41
CA THR A 31 8.26 -4.08 9.30
C THR A 31 7.32 -5.28 9.29
N LYS A 32 7.84 -6.49 9.55
CA LYS A 32 7.04 -7.73 9.61
C LYS A 32 5.77 -7.62 10.48
N PRO A 33 5.78 -7.02 11.69
CA PRO A 33 4.56 -6.85 12.49
C PRO A 33 3.52 -5.98 11.79
N LEU A 34 3.97 -4.97 11.05
CA LEU A 34 3.08 -4.08 10.32
C LEU A 34 2.50 -4.76 9.07
N ILE A 35 3.32 -5.49 8.32
CA ILE A 35 2.86 -6.31 7.19
C ILE A 35 1.82 -7.31 7.67
N SER A 36 2.09 -8.02 8.77
CA SER A 36 1.12 -8.93 9.40
C SER A 36 -0.18 -8.21 9.76
N LYS A 37 -0.11 -7.02 10.38
CA LYS A 37 -1.29 -6.21 10.69
C LYS A 37 -2.11 -5.82 9.46
N ILE A 38 -1.45 -5.46 8.35
CA ILE A 38 -2.12 -5.15 7.07
C ILE A 38 -2.85 -6.38 6.55
N ILE A 39 -2.16 -7.52 6.49
CA ILE A 39 -2.73 -8.78 6.00
C ILE A 39 -3.91 -9.22 6.87
N THR A 40 -3.80 -9.13 8.20
CA THR A 40 -4.92 -9.48 9.10
C THR A 40 -6.11 -8.55 8.92
N LYS A 41 -5.88 -7.24 8.76
CA LYS A 41 -6.97 -6.26 8.56
C LYS A 41 -7.59 -6.36 7.16
N TYR A 42 -6.79 -6.75 6.17
CA TYR A 42 -7.20 -6.82 4.78
C TYR A 42 -6.49 -7.97 4.05
N PRO A 43 -6.94 -9.22 4.25
CA PRO A 43 -6.36 -10.39 3.61
C PRO A 43 -6.26 -10.32 2.07
N PRO A 44 -7.22 -9.68 1.35
CA PRO A 44 -7.16 -9.59 -0.12
C PRO A 44 -5.96 -8.80 -0.69
N ILE A 45 -5.17 -8.11 0.15
CA ILE A 45 -3.93 -7.47 -0.30
C ILE A 45 -2.97 -8.46 -0.95
N LEU A 46 -2.94 -9.69 -0.46
CA LEU A 46 -2.09 -10.78 -0.94
C LEU A 46 -2.45 -11.20 -2.38
N SER A 47 -3.70 -10.95 -2.78
CA SER A 47 -4.19 -11.20 -4.14
C SER A 47 -4.08 -9.97 -5.05
N SER A 48 -3.56 -8.84 -4.56
CA SER A 48 -3.42 -7.59 -5.34
C SER A 48 -2.20 -7.63 -6.25
N ASP A 49 -2.26 -6.95 -7.40
CA ASP A 49 -1.11 -6.87 -8.29
C ASP A 49 -0.03 -5.94 -7.70
N PRO A 50 1.16 -6.48 -7.37
CA PRO A 50 2.21 -5.69 -6.71
C PRO A 50 2.69 -4.52 -7.58
N HIS A 51 2.79 -4.70 -8.90
CA HIS A 51 3.38 -3.70 -9.79
C HIS A 51 2.35 -2.77 -10.43
N LYS A 52 1.13 -3.26 -10.68
CA LYS A 52 0.06 -2.48 -11.32
C LYS A 52 -0.84 -1.74 -10.33
N THR A 53 -0.92 -2.20 -9.07
CA THR A 53 -1.84 -1.61 -8.09
C THR A 53 -1.11 -1.13 -6.85
N LEU A 54 -0.36 -2.00 -6.17
CA LEU A 54 0.26 -1.64 -4.89
C LEU A 54 1.34 -0.57 -5.07
N LYS A 55 2.29 -0.81 -5.98
CA LYS A 55 3.43 0.08 -6.21
C LYS A 55 2.99 1.50 -6.60
N PRO A 56 2.10 1.72 -7.61
CA PRO A 56 1.69 3.08 -7.97
C PRO A 56 0.97 3.81 -6.83
N ASN A 57 0.14 3.09 -6.06
CA ASN A 57 -0.57 3.69 -4.93
C ASN A 57 0.40 4.12 -3.82
N ILE A 58 1.38 3.28 -3.48
CA ILE A 58 2.39 3.60 -2.46
C ILE A 58 3.27 4.76 -2.94
N ASP A 59 3.76 4.71 -4.18
CA ASP A 59 4.60 5.75 -4.77
C ASP A 59 3.89 7.12 -4.82
N PHE A 60 2.58 7.13 -5.09
CA PHE A 60 1.80 8.36 -5.06
C PHE A 60 1.88 9.00 -3.67
N PHE A 61 1.61 8.25 -2.60
CA PHE A 61 1.67 8.80 -1.25
C PHE A 61 3.08 9.22 -0.82
N ILE A 62 4.11 8.51 -1.30
CA ILE A 62 5.50 8.94 -1.13
C ILE A 62 5.74 10.30 -1.80
N SER A 63 5.26 10.48 -3.03
CA SER A 63 5.37 11.77 -3.75
C SER A 63 4.64 12.92 -3.04
N LYS A 64 3.70 12.62 -2.14
CA LYS A 64 2.97 13.60 -1.31
C LYS A 64 3.61 13.84 0.06
N GLY A 65 4.78 13.27 0.31
CA GLY A 65 5.58 13.51 1.51
C GLY A 65 5.39 12.47 2.62
N LEU A 66 4.73 11.34 2.36
CA LEU A 66 4.73 10.22 3.31
C LEU A 66 6.00 9.39 3.16
N SER A 67 6.61 9.00 4.27
CA SER A 67 7.79 8.13 4.25
C SER A 67 7.91 7.29 5.52
N GLY A 68 8.73 6.24 5.45
CA GLY A 68 9.08 5.39 6.58
C GLY A 68 7.87 4.89 7.38
N LEU A 69 7.97 5.01 8.71
CA LEU A 69 6.93 4.55 9.63
C LEU A 69 5.59 5.27 9.44
N GLU A 70 5.59 6.53 9.02
CA GLU A 70 4.35 7.28 8.82
C GLU A 70 3.56 6.79 7.62
N LEU A 71 4.24 6.54 6.50
CA LEU A 71 3.65 5.87 5.32
C LEU A 71 3.06 4.52 5.74
N ALA A 72 3.86 3.75 6.47
CA ALA A 72 3.53 2.41 6.82
C ALA A 72 2.29 2.35 7.75
N LYS A 73 2.22 3.23 8.76
CA LYS A 73 1.03 3.42 9.60
C LYS A 73 -0.18 3.90 8.80
N PHE A 74 0.01 4.86 7.90
CA PHE A 74 -1.07 5.41 7.08
C PHE A 74 -1.71 4.33 6.20
N ILE A 75 -0.90 3.55 5.49
CA ILE A 75 -1.37 2.45 4.63
C ILE A 75 -2.02 1.35 5.48
N SER A 76 -1.46 1.02 6.64
CA SER A 76 -2.02 -0.01 7.53
C SER A 76 -3.38 0.36 8.12
N SER A 77 -3.62 1.65 8.33
CA SER A 77 -4.93 2.13 8.73
C SER A 77 -5.92 2.12 7.56
N ASN A 78 -5.44 2.17 6.31
CA ASN A 78 -6.24 2.37 5.10
C ASN A 78 -5.94 1.35 3.99
N PRO A 79 -6.05 0.04 4.26
CA PRO A 79 -5.66 -0.97 3.27
C PRO A 79 -6.53 -0.93 2.00
N ASN A 80 -7.74 -0.38 2.07
CA ASN A 80 -8.62 -0.19 0.91
C ASN A 80 -8.01 0.70 -0.18
N LEU A 81 -7.10 1.61 0.18
CA LEU A 81 -6.36 2.43 -0.79
C LEU A 81 -5.54 1.56 -1.74
N LEU A 82 -5.06 0.41 -1.27
CA LEU A 82 -4.21 -0.48 -2.03
C LEU A 82 -4.98 -1.37 -3.03
N LYS A 83 -6.32 -1.39 -2.98
CA LYS A 83 -7.15 -2.09 -3.97
C LYS A 83 -7.57 -1.19 -5.13
N ARG A 84 -7.74 0.11 -4.87
CA ARG A 84 -8.40 1.02 -5.80
C ARG A 84 -7.42 1.46 -6.90
N ASN A 85 -7.95 1.69 -8.10
CA ASN A 85 -7.17 2.29 -9.18
C ASN A 85 -6.76 3.72 -8.79
N LEU A 86 -5.46 4.00 -8.85
CA LEU A 86 -4.86 5.28 -8.51
C LEU A 86 -5.56 6.47 -9.20
N GLN A 87 -5.72 6.37 -10.51
CA GLN A 87 -6.21 7.46 -11.37
C GLN A 87 -7.67 7.75 -11.13
N ASN A 88 -8.48 6.72 -10.90
CA ASN A 88 -9.93 6.88 -10.82
C ASN A 88 -10.44 7.15 -9.40
N HIS A 89 -9.70 6.75 -8.37
CA HIS A 89 -10.25 6.71 -7.01
C HIS A 89 -9.38 7.33 -5.93
N ILE A 90 -8.11 7.66 -6.21
CA ILE A 90 -7.21 8.26 -5.22
C ILE A 90 -6.85 9.68 -5.65
N ILE A 91 -6.40 9.87 -6.89
CA ILE A 91 -5.98 11.18 -7.40
C ILE A 91 -7.13 12.21 -7.40
N PRO A 92 -8.35 11.90 -7.88
CA PRO A 92 -9.43 12.88 -7.92
C PRO A 92 -9.80 13.44 -6.54
N PRO A 93 -10.13 12.63 -5.51
CA PRO A 93 -10.46 13.17 -4.19
C PRO A 93 -9.26 13.85 -3.53
N PHE A 94 -8.03 13.35 -3.76
CA PHE A 94 -6.84 14.01 -3.27
C PHE A 94 -6.69 15.43 -3.85
N ASN A 95 -6.86 15.59 -5.16
CA ASN A 95 -6.75 16.89 -5.83
C ASN A 95 -7.86 17.85 -5.40
N THR A 96 -9.10 17.36 -5.21
CA THR A 96 -10.19 18.18 -4.65
C THR A 96 -9.81 18.73 -3.27
N LEU A 97 -9.30 17.86 -2.38
CA LEU A 97 -8.82 18.29 -1.07
C LEU A 97 -7.63 19.24 -1.18
N LYS A 98 -6.72 19.00 -2.13
CA LYS A 98 -5.56 19.87 -2.36
C LYS A 98 -5.98 21.27 -2.78
N ASN A 99 -7.00 21.40 -3.63
CA ASN A 99 -7.50 22.71 -4.05
C ASN A 99 -8.09 23.50 -2.87
N ILE A 100 -8.76 22.82 -1.94
CA ILE A 100 -9.34 23.44 -0.74
C ILE A 100 -8.26 23.79 0.29
N LEU A 101 -7.35 22.85 0.56
CA LEU A 101 -6.37 22.94 1.65
C LEU A 101 -5.04 23.58 1.22
N GLN A 102 -4.88 23.84 -0.07
CA GLN A 102 -3.76 24.50 -0.74
C GLN A 102 -2.37 23.87 -0.48
N SER A 103 -2.31 22.65 0.08
CA SER A 103 -1.06 21.99 0.41
C SER A 103 -1.21 20.47 0.53
N ASP A 104 -0.29 19.71 -0.07
CA ASP A 104 -0.24 18.25 0.04
C ASP A 104 -0.10 17.80 1.50
N LYS A 105 0.67 18.53 2.31
CA LYS A 105 0.85 18.26 3.75
C LYS A 105 -0.47 18.38 4.51
N ASN A 106 -1.28 19.40 4.20
CA ASN A 106 -2.59 19.60 4.83
C ASN A 106 -3.55 18.48 4.44
N VAL A 107 -3.55 18.06 3.16
CA VAL A 107 -4.34 16.91 2.71
C VAL A 107 -3.94 15.65 3.46
N ILE A 108 -2.65 15.33 3.53
CA ILE A 108 -2.15 14.14 4.24
C ILE A 108 -2.53 14.19 5.73
N THR A 109 -2.42 15.35 6.38
CA THR A 109 -2.80 15.51 7.79
C THR A 109 -4.30 15.28 7.99
N THR A 110 -5.14 15.78 7.09
CA THR A 110 -6.59 15.53 7.10
C THR A 110 -6.92 14.07 6.86
N LEU A 111 -6.29 13.43 5.87
CA LEU A 111 -6.48 12.01 5.56
C LEU A 111 -6.02 11.10 6.71
N LYS A 112 -4.96 11.46 7.45
CA LYS A 112 -4.54 10.73 8.66
C LYS A 112 -5.61 10.78 9.76
N ARG A 113 -6.33 11.90 9.89
CA ARG A 113 -7.37 12.10 10.92
C ARG A 113 -8.72 11.48 10.57
N GLN A 114 -9.08 11.44 9.28
CA GLN A 114 -10.43 11.10 8.79
C GLN A 114 -10.42 9.88 7.85
N SER A 115 -9.43 9.00 8.01
CA SER A 115 -8.99 8.06 6.98
C SER A 115 -10.08 7.07 6.52
N SER A 116 -11.01 6.72 7.41
CA SER A 116 -12.13 5.83 7.11
C SER A 116 -13.22 6.45 6.24
N VAL A 117 -13.44 7.78 6.28
CA VAL A 117 -14.62 8.41 5.65
C VAL A 117 -14.39 8.67 4.16
N PHE A 118 -13.19 9.13 3.78
CA PHE A 118 -12.91 9.54 2.40
C PHE A 118 -12.78 8.37 1.42
N PHE A 119 -12.34 7.21 1.89
CA PHE A 119 -12.05 6.06 1.02
C PHE A 119 -12.92 4.83 1.27
N ASN A 120 -13.89 4.85 2.20
CA ASN A 120 -14.90 3.79 2.30
C ASN A 120 -16.10 4.01 1.41
N ASN A 121 -16.39 5.25 1.01
CA ASN A 121 -17.63 5.48 0.31
C ASN A 121 -17.49 5.17 -1.18
N ASN A 122 -18.42 4.36 -1.69
CA ASN A 122 -18.87 4.37 -3.08
C ASN A 122 -19.64 5.69 -3.34
N LEU A 123 -19.02 6.83 -3.07
CA LEU A 123 -19.60 8.08 -3.52
C LEU A 123 -19.27 8.19 -5.01
N GLY A 124 -20.25 7.78 -5.81
CA GLY A 124 -20.43 8.32 -7.14
C GLY A 124 -20.64 9.83 -7.00
N ILE A 125 -19.51 10.53 -7.04
CA ILE A 125 -19.41 11.90 -7.49
C ILE A 125 -18.57 11.86 -8.76
#